data_AF-A0A2X1PJN5-F1
#
_entry.id   AF-A0A2X1PJN5-F1
#
_cell.length_a   1.000
_cell.length_b   1.000
_cell.length_c   1.000
_cell.angle_alpha   90.00
_cell.angle_beta   90.00
_cell.angle_gamma   90.00
#
_symmetry.space_group_name_H-M   'P 1'
#
loop_
_entity.id
_entity.type
_entity.pdbx_description
1 polymer ?
#
loop_
_entity_poly.entity_id
_entity_poly.type
_entity_poly.pdbx_seq_one_letter_code
_entity_poly.pdbx_strand_id
1 'polypeptide(L)' 'MDFNEPFSKSAVENLMFFLQDKLARFKQPIAYYPLPLMLEKGIKISRKQLADWLAKRDEIN' A
#
# COMPACT_ATOMS: atom_id res chain seq x y z
N MET A 1 6.79 -0.14 -22.16
CA MET A 1 7.24 0.14 -20.79
C MET A 1 6.30 -0.63 -19.88
N ASP A 2 6.80 -1.68 -19.23
CA ASP A 2 6.04 -2.42 -18.23
C ASP A 2 6.26 -1.76 -16.87
N PHE A 3 5.19 -1.22 -16.27
CA PHE A 3 5.22 -0.54 -14.97
C PHE A 3 5.12 -1.54 -13.80
N ASN A 4 5.84 -2.65 -13.89
CA ASN A 4 5.75 -3.73 -12.90
C ASN A 4 6.97 -3.67 -11.97
N GLU A 5 7.01 -2.65 -11.11
CA GLU A 5 8.03 -2.56 -10.06
C GLU A 5 7.57 -3.35 -8.82
N PRO A 6 8.38 -4.30 -8.30
CA PRO A 6 8.03 -5.04 -7.11
C PRO A 6 8.01 -4.14 -5.87
N PHE A 7 7.18 -4.48 -4.89
CA PHE A 7 7.18 -3.80 -3.59
C PHE A 7 8.56 -3.90 -2.95
N SER A 8 9.21 -2.75 -2.71
CA SER A 8 10.58 -2.67 -2.18
C SER A 8 10.74 -1.55 -1.16
N LYS A 9 11.72 -1.68 -0.27
CA LYS A 9 12.04 -0.67 0.76
C LYS A 9 12.40 0.67 0.13
N SER A 10 13.22 0.65 -0.92
CA SER A 10 13.66 1.86 -1.63
C SER A 10 12.48 2.62 -2.27
N ALA A 11 11.53 1.90 -2.90
CA ALA A 11 10.33 2.51 -3.46
C ALA A 11 9.45 3.18 -2.37
N VAL A 12 9.33 2.54 -1.20
CA VAL A 12 8.61 3.11 -0.05
C VAL A 12 9.31 4.37 0.48
N GLU A 13 10.64 4.36 0.61
CA GLU A 13 11.41 5.52 1.07
C GLU A 13 11.27 6.72 0.11
N ASN A 14 11.34 6.47 -1.21
CA ASN A 14 11.13 7.50 -2.22
C ASN A 14 9.71 8.09 -2.15
N LEU A 15 8.69 7.24 -1.96
CA LEU A 15 7.31 7.68 -1.79
C LEU A 15 7.12 8.50 -0.50
N MET A 16 7.71 8.06 0.61
CA MET A 16 7.66 8.79 1.88
C MET A 16 8.27 10.19 1.73
N PHE A 17 9.46 10.28 1.13
CA PHE A 17 10.13 11.57 0.88
C PHE A 17 9.26 12.49 0.01
N PHE A 18 8.69 11.96 -1.09
CA PHE A 18 7.79 12.72 -1.95
C PHE A 18 6.55 13.24 -1.21
N LEU A 19 5.97 12.46 -0.28
CA LEU A 19 4.76 12.84 0.44
C LEU A 19 4.98 13.86 1.56
N GLN A 20 6.22 14.07 2.03
CA GLN A 20 6.53 15.03 3.12
C GLN A 20 6.02 16.44 2.82
N ASP A 21 6.20 16.90 1.58
CA ASP A 21 5.79 18.24 1.15
C ASP A 21 4.34 18.30 0.62
N LYS A 22 3.68 17.14 0.48
CA LYS A 22 2.32 17.04 -0.10
C LYS A 22 1.25 16.83 0.95
N LEU A 23 1.59 16.24 2.09
CA LEU A 23 0.65 15.89 3.14
C LEU A 23 1.02 16.57 4.45
N ALA A 24 0.02 17.17 5.10
CA ALA A 24 0.13 17.60 6.49
C ALA A 24 0.54 16.41 7.38
N ARG A 25 1.25 16.69 8.48
CA ARG A 25 1.82 15.67 9.36
C ARG A 25 0.82 14.58 9.80
N PHE A 26 -0.41 14.96 10.14
CA PHE A 26 -1.45 14.03 10.60
C PHE A 26 -2.07 13.16 9.48
N LYS A 27 -1.74 13.43 8.21
CA LYS A 27 -2.19 12.64 7.05
C LYS A 27 -1.11 11.69 6.53
N GLN A 28 0.09 11.69 7.13
CA GLN A 28 1.18 10.82 6.71
C GLN A 28 0.80 9.35 6.97
N PRO A 29 1.03 8.43 6.01
CA PRO A 29 0.80 7.01 6.23
C PRO A 29 1.69 6.47 7.36
N ILE A 30 1.13 5.60 8.20
CA ILE A 30 1.87 4.93 9.29
C ILE A 30 2.39 3.54 8.89
N ALA A 31 1.93 3.00 7.76
CA ALA A 31 2.33 1.71 7.24
C ALA A 31 2.15 1.65 5.72
N TYR A 32 2.95 0.82 5.07
CA TYR A 32 2.90 0.54 3.63
C TYR A 32 2.89 -0.97 3.43
N TYR A 33 2.02 -1.47 2.57
CA TYR A 33 1.84 -2.90 2.33
C TYR A 33 1.91 -3.20 0.83
N PRO A 34 2.42 -4.39 0.43
CA PRO A 34 2.32 -4.84 -0.95
C PRO A 34 0.85 -5.04 -1.34
N LEU A 35 0.51 -4.77 -2.59
CA LEU A 35 -0.81 -5.05 -3.11
C LEU A 35 -1.02 -6.57 -3.18
N PRO A 36 -2.08 -7.13 -2.56
CA PRO A 36 -2.33 -8.56 -2.62
C PRO A 36 -2.86 -8.97 -4.00
N LEU A 37 -2.20 -9.95 -4.62
CA LEU A 37 -2.52 -10.48 -5.97
C LEU A 37 -3.98 -10.95 -6.11
N MET A 38 -4.62 -11.39 -5.02
CA MET A 38 -6.03 -11.79 -5.01
C MET A 38 -6.98 -10.63 -5.40
N LEU A 39 -6.55 -9.38 -5.19
CA LEU A 39 -7.34 -8.18 -5.45
C LEU A 39 -7.06 -7.55 -6.83
N GLU A 40 -6.12 -8.10 -7.60
CA GLU A 40 -5.81 -7.63 -8.96
C GLU A 40 -6.85 -8.05 -10.01
N LYS A 41 -7.94 -8.70 -9.60
CA LYS A 41 -9.01 -9.15 -10.50
C LYS A 41 -9.96 -7.99 -10.85
N GLY A 42 -9.50 -7.10 -11.73
CA GLY A 42 -10.31 -6.06 -12.37
C GLY A 42 -9.79 -4.63 -12.21
N ILE A 43 -10.51 -3.66 -12.78
CA ILE A 43 -10.10 -2.24 -12.79
C ILE A 43 -10.35 -1.55 -11.43
N LYS A 44 -11.15 -2.16 -10.55
CA LYS A 44 -11.58 -1.56 -9.27
C LYS A 44 -11.00 -2.33 -8.08
N ILE A 45 -10.48 -1.60 -7.10
CA ILE A 45 -10.01 -2.15 -5.83
C ILE A 45 -11.08 -1.92 -4.75
N SER A 46 -11.55 -3.01 -4.13
CA SER A 46 -12.51 -2.94 -3.02
C SER A 46 -11.80 -2.60 -1.71
N ARG A 47 -12.16 -1.45 -1.11
CA ARG A 47 -11.64 -1.04 0.20
C ARG A 47 -12.02 -2.02 1.31
N LYS A 48 -13.21 -2.62 1.25
CA LYS A 48 -13.66 -3.62 2.22
C LYS A 48 -12.78 -4.86 2.17
N GLN A 49 -12.48 -5.36 0.97
CA GLN A 49 -11.63 -6.56 0.83
C GLN A 49 -10.19 -6.29 1.29
N LEU A 50 -9.66 -5.08 1.07
CA LEU A 50 -8.35 -4.68 1.62
C LEU A 50 -8.35 -4.67 3.15
N ALA A 51 -9.39 -4.09 3.77
CA ALA A 51 -9.50 -4.05 5.23
C ALA A 51 -9.63 -5.47 5.82
N ASP A 52 -10.48 -6.31 5.22
CA ASP A 52 -10.66 -7.71 5.65
C ASP A 52 -9.36 -8.53 5.46
N TRP A 53 -8.57 -8.23 4.44
CA TRP A 53 -7.25 -8.85 4.22
C TRP A 53 -6.20 -8.39 5.25
N LEU A 54 -6.16 -7.10 5.58
CA LEU A 54 -5.27 -6.56 6.61
C LEU A 54 -5.56 -7.17 7.99
N ALA A 55 -6.84 -7.21 8.38
CA ALA A 55 -7.24 -7.77 9.68
C ALA A 55 -6.78 -9.23 9.86
N LYS A 56 -6.97 -10.07 8.84
CA LYS A 56 -6.50 -11.46 8.86
C LYS A 56 -4.97 -11.60 8.94
N ARG A 57 -4.23 -10.64 8.40
CA ARG A 57 -2.77 -10.63 8.46
C ARG A 57 -2.28 -10.31 9.87
N ASP A 58 -2.96 -9.41 10.56
CA ASP A 58 -2.61 -9.02 11.93
C ASP A 58 -2.95 -10.11 12.96
N GLU A 59 -3.98 -10.93 12.71
CA GLU A 59 -4.33 -12.10 13.55
C GLU A 59 -3.27 -13.23 13.53
N ILE A 60 -2.36 -13.22 12.56
CA ILE A 60 -1.33 -14.27 12.36
C ILE A 60 0.03 -13.83 12.97
N ASN A 61 0.15 -12.61 13.49
CA ASN A 61 1.37 -12.11 14.13
C ASN A 61 1.31 -12.11 15.66
#